data_AF-A0A9Q7UC87-F1
#
_entry.id   AF-A0A9Q7UC87-F1
#
_cell.length_a   1.000
_cell.length_b   1.000
_cell.length_c   1.000
_cell.angle_alpha   90.00
_cell.angle_beta   90.00
_cell.angle_gamma   90.00
#
_symmetry.space_group_name_H-M   'P 1'
#
loop_
_entity.id
_entity.type
_entity.pdbx_description
1 polymer ?
#
loop_
_entity_poly.entity_id
_entity_poly.type
_entity_poly.pdbx_seq_one_letter_code
_entity_poly.pdbx_strand_id
1 'polypeptide(L)'
;MTGGKSDAHDLSKGDKVSWSWGSQHPSGTVKDVKDDGAEVETKKGSTITKDGSKEDPAVVIETANGNNAVKNASEIDGVKP
;
A
#
# COMPACT_ATOMS: atom_id res chain seq x y z
N MET A 1 -2.40 -22.86 -0.07
CA MET A 1 -3.55 -22.18 0.56
C MET A 1 -3.10 -20.76 0.90
N THR A 2 -3.07 -19.86 -0.09
CA THR A 2 -2.77 -18.43 0.15
C THR A 2 -4.03 -17.82 0.75
N GLY A 3 -4.07 -17.78 2.09
CA GLY A 3 -5.12 -17.10 2.84
C GLY A 3 -5.10 -15.62 2.48
N GLY A 4 -5.99 -15.24 1.56
CA GLY A 4 -6.20 -13.86 1.17
C GLY A 4 -6.77 -13.12 2.36
N LYS A 5 -5.91 -12.38 3.06
CA LYS A 5 -6.37 -11.24 3.85
C LYS A 5 -7.01 -10.29 2.85
N SER A 6 -8.33 -10.33 2.86
CA SER A 6 -9.15 -9.68 1.86
C SER A 6 -9.48 -8.26 2.27
N ASP A 7 -9.02 -7.79 3.42
CA ASP A 7 -9.46 -6.55 4.04
C ASP A 7 -8.24 -5.68 4.36
N ALA A 8 -8.35 -4.39 4.08
CA ALA A 8 -7.28 -3.42 4.28
C ALA A 8 -6.77 -3.37 5.73
N HIS A 9 -7.69 -3.49 6.69
CA HIS A 9 -7.39 -3.49 8.11
C HIS A 9 -6.66 -4.76 8.59
N ASP A 10 -6.73 -5.85 7.83
CA ASP A 10 -5.98 -7.07 8.12
C ASP A 10 -4.53 -7.01 7.63
N LEU A 11 -4.21 -6.05 6.75
CA LEU A 11 -2.85 -5.83 6.28
C LEU A 11 -1.98 -5.37 7.45
N SER A 12 -0.89 -6.10 7.65
CA SER A 12 0.09 -5.84 8.68
C SER A 12 1.45 -5.55 8.05
N LYS A 13 2.29 -4.82 8.80
CA LYS A 13 3.67 -4.58 8.39
C LYS A 13 4.39 -5.91 8.12
N GLY A 14 4.97 -6.04 6.93
CA GLY A 14 5.62 -7.27 6.45
C GLY A 14 4.78 -8.06 5.45
N ASP A 15 3.49 -7.75 5.29
CA ASP A 15 2.65 -8.41 4.29
C ASP A 15 3.09 -8.00 2.88
N LYS A 16 3.09 -8.98 1.97
CA LYS A 16 3.39 -8.75 0.56
C LYS A 16 2.12 -8.42 -0.20
N VAL A 17 2.13 -7.28 -0.87
CA VAL A 17 1.02 -6.79 -1.67
C VAL A 17 1.49 -6.46 -3.08
N SER A 18 0.56 -6.51 -4.03
CA SER A 18 0.78 -6.07 -5.41
C SER A 18 -0.38 -5.20 -5.84
N TRP A 19 -0.11 -4.21 -6.68
CA TRP A 19 -1.13 -3.32 -7.21
C TRP A 19 -0.90 -3.13 -8.70
N SER A 20 -1.97 -2.81 -9.41
CA SER A 20 -1.90 -2.47 -10.82
C SER A 20 -1.53 -1.00 -11.00
N TRP A 21 -0.55 -0.72 -11.84
CA TRP A 21 -0.21 0.63 -12.26
C TRP A 21 -0.03 0.69 -13.77
N GLY A 22 -1.09 1.10 -14.47
CA GLY A 22 -1.15 1.06 -15.93
C GLY A 22 -1.03 -0.39 -16.43
N SER A 23 0.00 -0.68 -17.21
CA SER A 23 0.31 -2.05 -17.68
C SER A 23 1.34 -2.77 -16.80
N GLN A 24 1.79 -2.16 -15.70
CA GLN A 24 2.75 -2.75 -14.78
C GLN A 24 2.06 -3.28 -13.52
N HIS A 25 2.59 -4.36 -12.96
CA HIS A 25 2.16 -4.94 -11.68
C HIS A 25 3.34 -4.90 -10.69
N PRO A 26 3.66 -3.72 -10.14
CA PRO A 26 4.61 -3.64 -9.04
C PRO A 26 4.14 -4.46 -7.83
N SER A 27 5.10 -4.97 -7.09
CA SER A 27 4.90 -5.63 -5.80
C SER A 27 5.79 -5.00 -4.74
N GLY A 28 5.36 -5.12 -3.50
CA GLY A 28 6.08 -4.56 -2.37
C GLY A 28 5.61 -5.14 -1.05
N THR A 29 6.19 -4.60 0.03
CA THR A 29 5.94 -5.03 1.40
C THR A 29 5.26 -3.90 2.15
N VAL A 30 4.15 -4.18 2.83
CA VAL A 30 3.45 -3.22 3.67
C VAL A 30 4.38 -2.77 4.79
N LYS A 31 4.54 -1.45 4.92
CA LYS A 31 5.32 -0.77 5.95
C LYS A 31 4.41 -0.24 7.05
N ASP A 32 3.26 0.31 6.66
CA ASP A 32 2.30 0.97 7.56
C ASP A 32 0.92 1.06 6.89
N VAL A 33 -0.15 1.16 7.68
CA VAL A 33 -1.53 1.34 7.21
C VAL A 33 -2.18 2.45 8.04
N LYS A 34 -2.75 3.46 7.39
CA LYS A 34 -3.35 4.62 8.05
C LYS A 34 -4.74 4.95 7.52
N ASP A 35 -5.70 5.02 8.43
CA ASP A 35 -7.10 5.29 8.11
C ASP A 35 -7.40 6.78 7.86
N ASP A 36 -6.49 7.68 8.21
CA ASP A 36 -6.66 9.14 8.02
C ASP A 36 -5.78 9.70 6.88
N GLY A 37 -5.00 8.84 6.21
CA GLY A 37 -4.04 9.21 5.18
C GLY A 37 -2.59 9.03 5.59
N ALA A 38 -1.73 8.90 4.59
CA ALA A 38 -0.31 8.64 4.78
C ALA A 38 0.56 9.53 3.89
N GLU A 39 1.68 9.94 4.46
CA GLU A 39 2.71 10.68 3.77
C GLU A 39 4.01 9.90 3.82
N VAL A 40 4.65 9.73 2.66
CA VAL A 40 5.90 9.00 2.52
C VAL A 40 6.91 9.81 1.74
N GLU A 41 8.12 9.91 2.28
CA GLU A 41 9.24 10.49 1.56
C GLU A 41 9.90 9.42 0.69
N THR A 42 10.03 9.70 -0.59
CA THR A 42 10.78 8.84 -1.52
C THR A 42 12.28 9.09 -1.39
N LYS A 43 13.08 8.10 -1.77
CA LYS A 43 14.55 8.21 -1.76
C LYS A 43 15.11 9.37 -2.61
N LYS A 44 14.32 9.93 -3.52
CA LYS A 44 14.68 11.08 -4.37
C LYS A 44 14.32 12.43 -3.73
N GLY A 45 13.82 12.46 -2.49
CA GLY A 45 13.39 13.69 -1.81
C GLY A 45 12.03 14.20 -2.24
N SER A 46 11.20 13.36 -2.88
CA SER A 46 9.81 13.71 -3.20
C SER A 46 8.89 13.17 -2.12
N THR A 47 8.04 14.04 -1.57
CA THR A 47 6.98 13.68 -0.64
C THR A 47 5.75 13.24 -1.42
N ILE A 48 5.26 12.03 -1.13
CA ILE A 48 4.00 11.52 -1.67
C ILE A 48 3.00 11.48 -0.53
N THR A 49 1.95 12.27 -0.65
CA THR A 49 0.84 12.31 0.30
C THR A 49 -0.37 11.66 -0.36
N LYS A 50 -1.08 10.83 0.40
CA LYS A 50 -2.28 10.13 -0.07
C LYS A 50 -3.35 10.19 1.02
N ASP A 51 -4.53 10.63 0.63
CA ASP A 51 -5.70 10.62 1.49
C ASP A 51 -6.13 9.17 1.76
N GLY A 52 -6.32 8.86 3.03
CA GLY A 52 -6.85 7.60 3.52
C GLY A 52 -8.14 7.87 4.27
N SER A 53 -9.02 6.89 4.30
CA SER A 53 -10.25 6.93 5.08
C SER A 53 -10.46 5.61 5.82
N LYS A 54 -11.38 5.56 6.80
CA LYS A 54 -11.76 4.29 7.44
C LYS A 54 -12.25 3.22 6.46
N GLU A 55 -12.88 3.64 5.37
CA GLU A 55 -13.38 2.72 4.34
C GLU A 55 -12.33 2.42 3.27
N ASP A 56 -11.24 3.18 3.19
CA ASP A 56 -10.17 2.98 2.21
C ASP A 56 -8.86 3.56 2.75
N PRO A 57 -8.18 2.83 3.65
CA PRO A 57 -7.01 3.35 4.34
C PRO A 57 -5.82 3.46 3.38
N ALA A 58 -4.92 4.39 3.70
CA ALA A 58 -3.67 4.58 2.97
C ALA A 58 -2.62 3.57 3.46
N VAL A 59 -2.18 2.70 2.55
CA VAL A 59 -1.18 1.67 2.77
C VAL A 59 0.17 2.17 2.26
N VAL A 60 1.12 2.28 3.19
CA VAL A 60 2.52 2.56 2.87
C VAL A 60 3.20 1.25 2.49
N ILE A 61 3.81 1.22 1.32
CA ILE A 61 4.42 0.03 0.73
C ILE A 61 5.87 0.33 0.38
N GLU A 62 6.79 -0.51 0.86
CA GLU A 62 8.18 -0.49 0.42
C GLU A 62 8.37 -1.49 -0.72
N THR A 63 8.80 -0.97 -1.86
CA THR A 63 9.11 -1.79 -3.04
C THR A 63 10.45 -2.52 -2.85
N ALA A 64 10.63 -3.64 -3.53
CA ALA A 64 11.90 -4.40 -3.49
C ALA A 64 13.13 -3.56 -3.93
N ASN A 65 12.90 -2.49 -4.70
CA ASN A 65 13.94 -1.57 -5.15
C ASN A 65 14.35 -0.53 -4.08
N GLY A 66 13.74 -0.58 -2.89
CA GLY A 66 13.99 0.37 -1.79
C GLY A 66 13.32 1.74 -1.99
N ASN A 67 12.31 1.82 -2.85
CA ASN A 67 11.45 2.99 -2.97
C ASN A 67 10.21 2.84 -2.11
N ASN A 68 9.77 3.93 -1.48
CA ASN A 68 8.49 4.01 -0.79
C ASN A 68 7.39 4.38 -1.79
N ALA A 69 6.27 3.69 -1.69
CA ALA A 69 5.02 3.98 -2.38
C ALA A 69 3.91 4.11 -1.34
N VAL A 70 2.89 4.89 -1.65
CA VAL A 70 1.66 4.94 -0.86
C VAL A 70 0.48 4.70 -1.80
N LYS A 71 -0.38 3.77 -1.43
CA LYS A 71 -1.55 3.36 -2.19
C LYS A 71 -2.74 3.19 -1.28
N ASN A 72 -3.92 3.53 -1.77
CA ASN A 72 -5.14 3.16 -1.08
C ASN A 72 -5.35 1.66 -1.16
N ALA A 73 -6.03 1.10 -0.16
CA ALA A 73 -6.33 -0.32 -0.14
C ALA A 73 -7.18 -0.75 -1.33
N SER A 74 -8.08 0.12 -1.81
CA SER A 74 -8.87 -0.07 -3.03
C SER A 74 -8.02 -0.22 -4.31
N GLU A 75 -6.78 0.29 -4.31
CA GLU A 75 -5.85 0.16 -5.44
C GLU A 75 -5.03 -1.15 -5.39
N ILE A 76 -5.05 -1.88 -4.27
CA ILE A 76 -4.26 -3.10 -4.07
C ILE A 76 -5.03 -4.32 -4.56
N ASP A 77 -4.34 -5.18 -5.32
CA ASP A 77 -4.93 -6.39 -5.87
C ASP A 77 -5.17 -7.43 -4.77
N GLY A 78 -6.39 -7.96 -4.71
CA GLY A 78 -6.79 -8.94 -3.70
C GLY A 78 -7.05 -8.36 -2.31
N VAL A 79 -7.03 -7.03 -2.16
CA VAL A 79 -7.40 -6.33 -0.93
C VAL A 79 -8.69 -5.56 -1.21
N LYS A 80 -9.68 -5.75 -0.35
CA LYS A 80 -10.86 -4.91 -0.29
C LYS A 80 -10.56 -3.72 0.62
N PRO A 81 -11.02 -2.54 0.21
CA PRO A 81 -10.88 -1.35 1.02
C PRO A 81 -11.65 -1.51 2.34
#